data_AF-A0A3B9GZY5-F1
#
_entry.id   AF-A0A3B9GZY5-F1
#
_cell.length_a   1.000
_cell.length_b   1.000
_cell.length_c   1.000
_cell.angle_alpha   90.00
_cell.angle_beta   90.00
_cell.angle_gamma   90.00
#
_symmetry.space_group_name_H-M   'P 1'
#
loop_
_entity.id
_entity.type
_entity.pdbx_description
1 polymer ?
#
loop_
_entity_poly.entity_id
_entity_poly.type
_entity_poly.pdbx_seq_one_letter_code
_entity_poly.pdbx_strand_id
1 'polypeptide(L)'
;MLSILDLFRVGIGPSSSHTVGPIRIANRFLSTLAENIGAVERIEVELQGSLALTGAGHATPKAVMLGLLGFEPETLDPDAADRDVAALEASRQLPLPDGRSIAFDPAADIVFAYDVLPALHPNGMRLQAFGADGAVLSDETWYST
;
A
#
# COMPACT_ATOMS: atom_id res chain seq x y z
N MET A 1 -8.76 24.60 -7.62
CA MET A 1 -8.32 25.60 -6.63
C MET A 1 -7.41 24.87 -5.67
N LEU A 2 -6.13 25.25 -5.59
CA LEU A 2 -5.20 24.72 -4.59
C LEU A 2 -5.35 25.54 -3.31
N SER A 3 -5.63 24.89 -2.18
CA SER A 3 -5.75 25.55 -0.88
C SER A 3 -4.37 25.72 -0.25
N ILE A 4 -4.18 26.76 0.57
CA ILE A 4 -2.95 26.91 1.36
C ILE A 4 -2.76 25.75 2.34
N LEU A 5 -3.84 25.05 2.70
CA LEU A 5 -3.82 23.83 3.52
C LEU A 5 -3.30 22.60 2.74
N ASP A 6 -3.29 22.64 1.41
CA ASP A 6 -2.65 21.60 0.59
C ASP A 6 -1.13 21.76 0.56
N LEU A 7 -0.61 22.97 0.85
CA LEU A 7 0.83 23.24 0.96
C LEU A 7 1.43 22.82 2.31
N PHE A 8 0.63 22.79 3.38
CA PHE A 8 1.09 22.45 4.73
C PHE A 8 0.26 21.29 5.30
N ARG A 9 0.55 20.07 4.85
CA ARG A 9 0.05 18.87 5.52
C ARG A 9 1.11 18.38 6.51
N VAL A 10 0.73 18.28 7.79
CA VAL A 10 1.49 17.49 8.77
C VAL A 10 1.36 16.04 8.31
N GLY A 11 2.35 15.59 7.55
CA GLY A 11 2.38 14.27 6.93
C GLY A 11 3.37 13.36 7.63
N ILE A 12 3.20 12.07 7.38
CA ILE A 12 4.07 11.02 7.91
C ILE A 12 5.15 10.73 6.87
N GLY A 13 6.39 10.68 7.32
CA GLY A 13 7.55 10.38 6.48
C GLY A 13 8.14 11.60 5.75
N PRO A 14 9.30 11.41 5.09
CA PRO A 14 10.04 12.50 4.46
C PRO A 14 9.39 13.02 3.16
N SER A 15 8.43 12.28 2.57
CA SER A 15 7.83 12.61 1.28
C SER A 15 6.37 12.18 1.18
N SER A 16 5.46 13.14 0.98
CA SER A 16 4.02 12.87 0.82
C SER A 16 3.72 11.91 -0.33
N SER A 17 4.40 12.04 -1.47
CA SER A 17 4.17 11.17 -2.63
C SER A 17 4.71 9.75 -2.45
N HIS A 18 5.68 9.55 -1.55
CA HIS A 18 6.30 8.24 -1.30
C HIS A 18 5.81 7.58 0.00
N THR A 19 5.04 8.32 0.81
CA THR A 19 4.49 7.82 2.08
C THR A 19 2.97 8.00 2.14
N VAL A 20 2.45 9.23 2.14
CA VAL A 20 1.01 9.50 2.25
C VAL A 20 0.22 8.89 1.08
N GLY A 21 0.71 9.05 -0.15
CA GLY A 21 0.06 8.48 -1.33
C GLY A 21 -0.03 6.95 -1.30
N PRO A 22 1.08 6.22 -1.11
CA PRO A 22 1.07 4.77 -0.96
C PRO A 22 0.16 4.24 0.15
N ILE A 23 0.12 4.88 1.33
CA ILE A 23 -0.84 4.52 2.41
C ILE A 23 -2.27 4.62 1.88
N ARG A 24 -2.62 5.76 1.27
CA ARG A 24 -3.99 5.99 0.75
C ARG A 24 -4.37 5.01 -0.34
N ILE A 25 -3.46 4.72 -1.26
CA ILE A 25 -3.72 3.80 -2.37
C ILE A 25 -3.97 2.40 -1.82
N ALA A 26 -3.08 1.88 -0.96
CA ALA A 26 -3.23 0.54 -0.39
C ALA A 26 -4.51 0.39 0.45
N ASN A 27 -4.84 1.40 1.27
CA ASN A 27 -6.07 1.42 2.05
C ASN A 27 -7.33 1.43 1.16
N ARG A 28 -7.33 2.24 0.10
CA ARG A 28 -8.44 2.31 -0.85
C ARG A 28 -8.62 1.02 -1.64
N PHE A 29 -7.52 0.37 -2.04
CA PHE A 29 -7.58 -0.91 -2.72
C PHE A 29 -8.29 -1.98 -1.87
N LEU A 30 -8.04 -2.06 -0.57
CA LEU A 30 -8.82 -2.95 0.31
C LEU A 30 -10.32 -2.63 0.31
N SER A 31 -10.67 -1.35 0.20
CA SER A 31 -12.07 -0.92 0.11
C SER A 31 -12.72 -1.33 -1.22
N THR A 32 -11.97 -1.38 -2.33
CA THR A 32 -12.50 -1.86 -3.62
C THR A 32 -12.80 -3.36 -3.60
N LEU A 33 -12.15 -4.12 -2.71
CA LEU A 33 -12.34 -5.55 -2.53
C LEU A 33 -13.52 -5.92 -1.63
N ALA A 34 -14.27 -4.97 -1.06
CA ALA A 34 -15.28 -5.23 -0.02
C ALA A 34 -16.28 -6.35 -0.37
N GLU A 35 -16.75 -6.44 -1.61
CA GLU A 35 -17.69 -7.49 -2.06
C GLU A 35 -17.03 -8.86 -2.24
N ASN A 36 -15.74 -8.89 -2.58
CA ASN A 36 -14.97 -10.09 -2.87
C ASN A 36 -13.99 -10.46 -1.76
N ILE A 37 -13.99 -9.72 -0.64
CA ILE A 37 -12.95 -9.82 0.38
C ILE A 37 -12.80 -11.25 0.88
N GLY A 38 -13.92 -11.96 1.05
CA GLY A 38 -14.02 -13.35 1.48
C GLY A 38 -13.32 -14.37 0.56
N ALA A 39 -13.05 -14.00 -0.69
CA ALA A 39 -12.35 -14.85 -1.66
C ALA A 39 -10.86 -14.50 -1.82
N VAL A 40 -10.40 -13.39 -1.23
CA VAL A 40 -9.00 -12.97 -1.31
C VAL A 40 -8.13 -13.87 -0.44
N GLU A 41 -7.07 -14.39 -1.05
CA GLU A 41 -6.07 -15.27 -0.44
C GLU A 41 -4.64 -14.73 -0.56
N ARG A 42 -4.39 -13.79 -1.48
CA ARG A 42 -3.09 -13.11 -1.62
C ARG A 42 -3.27 -11.70 -2.16
N ILE A 43 -2.44 -10.77 -1.68
CA ILE A 43 -2.32 -9.41 -2.21
C ILE A 43 -0.87 -9.18 -2.63
N GLU A 44 -0.68 -8.61 -3.81
CA GLU A 44 0.63 -8.18 -4.31
C GLU A 44 0.57 -6.69 -4.64
N VAL A 45 1.65 -5.97 -4.31
CA VAL A 45 1.81 -4.55 -4.58
C VAL A 45 3.11 -4.33 -5.35
N GLU A 46 2.98 -3.86 -6.58
CA GLU A 46 4.09 -3.52 -7.45
C GLU A 46 4.32 -2.00 -7.42
N LEU A 47 5.49 -1.59 -6.94
CA LEU A 47 5.99 -0.21 -6.99
C LEU A 47 6.67 0.01 -8.33
N GLN A 48 6.27 1.06 -9.06
CA GLN A 48 6.75 1.33 -10.41
C GLN A 48 7.40 2.72 -10.50
N GLY A 49 8.24 2.94 -11.51
CA GLY A 49 8.89 4.22 -11.76
C GLY A 49 9.66 4.78 -10.55
N SER A 50 9.41 6.04 -10.17
CA SER A 50 10.12 6.70 -9.07
C SER A 50 9.84 6.06 -7.71
N LEU A 51 8.67 5.45 -7.50
CA LEU A 51 8.38 4.69 -6.27
C LEU A 51 9.28 3.46 -6.19
N ALA A 52 9.54 2.77 -7.31
CA ALA A 52 10.48 1.67 -7.34
C ALA A 52 11.91 2.16 -7.04
N LEU A 53 12.35 3.19 -7.76
CA LEU A 53 13.74 3.65 -7.75
C LEU A 53 14.18 4.27 -6.42
N THR A 54 13.27 4.96 -5.72
CA THR A 54 13.63 5.72 -4.52
C THR A 54 12.81 5.35 -3.29
N GLY A 55 11.80 4.48 -3.42
CA GLY A 55 10.86 4.18 -2.35
C GLY A 55 11.48 3.53 -1.12
N ALA A 56 12.55 2.74 -1.28
CA ALA A 56 13.28 2.16 -0.15
C ALA A 56 13.82 3.25 0.80
N GLY A 57 14.42 4.31 0.25
CA GLY A 57 14.92 5.45 1.04
C GLY A 57 13.83 6.33 1.65
N HIS A 58 12.58 6.21 1.19
CA HIS A 58 11.43 6.98 1.66
C HIS A 58 10.44 6.14 2.51
N ALA A 59 10.82 4.92 2.87
CA ALA A 59 9.98 3.97 3.59
C ALA A 59 8.64 3.66 2.89
N THR A 60 8.62 3.64 1.55
CA THR A 60 7.42 3.29 0.77
C THR A 60 6.88 1.89 1.05
N PRO A 61 7.70 0.83 1.26
CA PRO A 61 7.17 -0.47 1.68
C PRO A 61 6.40 -0.41 3.00
N LYS A 62 6.92 0.34 3.98
CA LYS A 62 6.21 0.58 5.25
C LYS A 62 4.89 1.33 5.02
N ALA A 63 4.89 2.32 4.13
CA ALA A 63 3.69 3.06 3.76
C ALA A 63 2.62 2.16 3.13
N VAL A 64 3.01 1.23 2.26
CA VAL A 64 2.10 0.22 1.69
C VAL A 64 1.52 -0.65 2.81
N MET A 65 2.36 -1.18 3.70
CA MET A 65 1.91 -2.01 4.82
C MET A 65 0.91 -1.27 5.72
N LEU A 66 1.17 -0.01 6.05
CA LEU A 66 0.25 0.81 6.84
C LEU A 66 -1.11 0.95 6.16
N GLY A 67 -1.13 1.20 4.85
CA GLY A 67 -2.38 1.27 4.10
C GLY A 67 -3.14 -0.06 4.08
N LEU A 68 -2.43 -1.18 3.88
CA LEU A 68 -3.02 -2.52 3.95
C LEU A 68 -3.48 -2.91 5.36
N LEU A 69 -2.88 -2.36 6.40
CA LEU A 69 -3.33 -2.53 7.79
C LEU A 69 -4.52 -1.62 8.15
N GLY A 70 -5.02 -0.82 7.20
CA GLY A 70 -6.19 0.03 7.40
C GLY A 70 -5.88 1.40 8.00
N PHE A 71 -4.62 1.79 8.16
CA PHE A 71 -4.26 3.12 8.68
C PHE A 71 -4.57 4.23 7.67
N GLU A 72 -4.98 5.38 8.19
CA GLU A 72 -5.11 6.62 7.44
C GLU A 72 -4.00 7.62 7.84
N PRO A 73 -3.34 8.30 6.89
CA PRO A 73 -2.21 9.18 7.20
C PRO A 73 -2.56 10.33 8.15
N GLU A 74 -3.81 10.80 8.12
CA GLU A 74 -4.25 11.97 8.90
C GLU A 74 -4.53 11.65 10.37
N THR A 75 -4.77 10.39 10.70
CA THR A 75 -5.30 9.98 12.01
C THR A 75 -4.47 8.88 12.68
N LEU A 76 -3.48 8.32 11.98
CA LEU A 76 -2.70 7.24 12.56
C LEU A 76 -1.88 7.70 13.77
N ASP A 77 -1.86 6.83 14.77
CA ASP A 77 -0.97 6.92 15.92
C ASP A 77 0.41 6.32 15.53
N PRO A 78 1.51 7.09 15.59
CA PRO A 78 2.84 6.59 15.24
C PRO A 78 3.27 5.35 16.03
N ASP A 79 2.92 5.26 17.32
CA ASP A 79 3.32 4.13 18.16
C ASP A 79 2.54 2.86 17.77
N ALA A 80 1.25 3.01 17.44
CA ALA A 80 0.44 1.92 16.91
C ALA A 80 0.91 1.48 15.52
N ALA A 81 1.21 2.44 14.64
CA ALA A 81 1.71 2.19 13.29
C ALA A 81 3.02 1.37 13.32
N ASP A 82 3.98 1.75 14.17
CA ASP A 82 5.26 1.04 14.29
C ASP A 82 5.07 -0.37 14.84
N ARG A 83 4.24 -0.51 15.88
CA ARG A 83 3.95 -1.81 16.50
C ARG A 83 3.26 -2.76 15.51
N ASP A 84 2.25 -2.28 14.79
CA ASP A 84 1.41 -3.14 13.95
C ASP A 84 2.14 -3.52 12.64
N VAL A 85 3.00 -2.64 12.10
CA VAL A 85 3.93 -3.00 11.02
C VAL A 85 4.91 -4.07 11.48
N ALA A 86 5.53 -3.91 12.66
CA ALA A 86 6.46 -4.92 13.17
C ALA A 86 5.76 -6.28 13.41
N ALA A 87 4.50 -6.27 13.84
CA ALA A 87 3.69 -7.47 13.99
C ALA A 87 3.39 -8.14 12.63
N LEU A 88 3.08 -7.37 11.58
CA LEU A 88 2.89 -7.87 10.22
C LEU A 88 4.19 -8.50 9.68
N GLU A 89 5.32 -7.81 9.81
CA GLU A 89 6.63 -8.31 9.35
C GLU A 89 7.03 -9.61 10.05
N ALA A 90 6.77 -9.72 11.36
CA ALA A 90 7.11 -10.90 12.14
C ALA A 90 6.16 -12.09 11.86
N SER A 91 4.86 -11.83 11.75
CA SER A 91 3.85 -12.87 11.58
C SER A 91 3.67 -13.31 10.14
N ARG A 92 3.95 -12.42 9.17
CA ARG A 92 3.62 -12.58 7.75
C ARG A 92 2.14 -12.88 7.51
N GLN A 93 1.29 -12.30 8.36
CA GLN A 93 -0.16 -12.44 8.30
C GLN A 93 -0.79 -11.06 8.20
N LEU A 94 -1.41 -10.78 7.05
CA LEU A 94 -2.13 -9.55 6.82
C LEU A 94 -3.58 -9.71 7.28
N PRO A 95 -4.04 -8.98 8.32
CA PRO A 95 -5.45 -8.96 8.70
C PRO A 95 -6.28 -8.32 7.59
N LEU A 96 -7.41 -8.93 7.27
CA LEU A 96 -8.40 -8.41 6.32
C LEU A 96 -9.58 -7.78 7.06
N PRO A 97 -10.32 -6.85 6.43
CA PRO A 97 -11.48 -6.19 7.04
C PRO A 97 -12.62 -7.14 7.48
N ASP A 98 -12.68 -8.36 6.93
CA ASP A 98 -13.67 -9.38 7.30
C ASP A 98 -13.27 -10.21 8.53
N GLY A 99 -12.13 -9.88 9.16
CA GLY A 99 -11.62 -10.55 10.36
C GLY A 99 -10.76 -11.78 10.07
N ARG A 100 -10.60 -12.19 8.80
CA ARG A 100 -9.61 -13.21 8.43
C ARG A 100 -8.20 -12.62 8.41
N SER A 101 -7.21 -13.48 8.22
CA SER A 101 -5.86 -13.07 7.87
C SER A 101 -5.36 -13.94 6.72
N ILE A 102 -4.60 -13.34 5.81
CA ILE A 102 -3.98 -14.01 4.69
C ILE A 102 -2.46 -13.96 4.81
N ALA A 103 -1.79 -14.93 4.20
CA ALA A 103 -0.34 -14.90 4.11
C ALA A 103 0.10 -13.64 3.32
N PHE A 104 1.06 -12.91 3.86
CA PHE A 104 1.65 -11.75 3.22
C PHE A 104 3.11 -11.66 3.66
N ASP A 105 4.04 -11.88 2.75
CA ASP A 105 5.47 -11.69 2.98
C ASP A 105 5.87 -10.34 2.35
N PRO A 106 6.08 -9.27 3.14
CA PRO A 106 6.38 -7.95 2.58
C PRO A 106 7.60 -7.94 1.65
N ALA A 107 8.55 -8.86 1.82
CA ALA A 107 9.73 -8.94 0.97
C ALA A 107 9.46 -9.57 -0.41
N ALA A 108 8.40 -10.38 -0.53
CA ALA A 108 8.02 -11.04 -1.77
C ALA A 108 6.80 -10.40 -2.44
N ASP A 109 5.86 -9.91 -1.64
CA ASP A 109 4.58 -9.38 -2.10
C ASP A 109 4.58 -7.85 -2.28
N ILE A 110 5.64 -7.15 -1.85
CA ILE A 110 5.91 -5.75 -2.26
C ILE A 110 7.07 -5.76 -3.26
N VAL A 111 6.72 -5.72 -4.54
CA VAL A 111 7.66 -5.86 -5.66
C VAL A 111 8.14 -4.49 -6.12
N PHE A 112 9.46 -4.33 -6.23
CA PHE A 112 10.07 -3.17 -6.87
C PHE A 112 10.27 -3.43 -8.36
N ALA A 113 9.35 -2.96 -9.20
CA ALA A 113 9.41 -3.11 -10.65
C ALA A 113 10.26 -1.99 -11.27
N TYR A 114 11.59 -2.13 -11.15
CA TYR A 114 12.57 -1.14 -11.62
C TYR A 114 12.54 -0.89 -13.13
N ASP A 115 12.03 -1.85 -13.90
CA ASP A 115 11.94 -1.86 -15.36
C ASP A 115 10.59 -1.35 -15.90
N VAL A 116 9.61 -1.13 -15.02
CA VAL A 116 8.28 -0.66 -15.40
C VAL A 116 8.22 0.87 -15.36
N LEU A 117 7.92 1.46 -16.53
CA LEU A 117 7.65 2.89 -16.70
C LEU A 117 6.13 3.11 -16.74
N PRO A 118 5.53 3.76 -15.72
CA PRO A 118 4.09 3.97 -15.69
C PRO A 118 3.63 4.95 -16.77
N ALA A 119 2.41 4.75 -17.28
CA ALA A 119 1.90 5.52 -18.43
C ALA A 119 1.51 6.97 -18.09
N LEU A 120 0.97 7.24 -16.90
CA LEU A 120 0.37 8.54 -16.57
C LEU A 120 1.21 9.41 -15.64
N HIS A 121 1.90 8.83 -14.67
CA HIS A 121 2.68 9.58 -13.68
C HIS A 121 3.85 8.71 -13.16
N PRO A 122 5.05 9.28 -12.90
CA PRO A 122 6.22 8.49 -12.51
C PRO A 122 6.08 7.68 -11.21
N ASN A 123 5.13 8.03 -10.34
CA ASN A 123 4.86 7.30 -9.11
C ASN A 123 3.69 6.33 -9.30
N GLY A 124 3.92 5.25 -10.06
CA GLY A 124 2.92 4.21 -10.31
C GLY A 124 2.91 3.14 -9.24
N MET A 125 1.72 2.62 -8.91
CA MET A 125 1.53 1.52 -7.99
C MET A 125 0.46 0.58 -8.56
N ARG A 126 0.80 -0.67 -8.84
CA ARG A 126 -0.15 -1.68 -9.29
C ARG A 126 -0.46 -2.62 -8.13
N LEU A 127 -1.74 -2.84 -7.85
CA LEU A 127 -2.20 -3.67 -6.74
C LEU A 127 -3.06 -4.79 -7.31
N GLN A 128 -2.75 -6.01 -6.90
CA GLN A 128 -3.44 -7.21 -7.35
C GLN A 128 -3.93 -8.01 -6.16
N ALA A 129 -5.13 -8.57 -6.29
CA ALA A 129 -5.71 -9.50 -5.34
C ALA A 129 -5.99 -10.82 -6.04
N PHE A 130 -5.62 -11.92 -5.40
CA PHE A 130 -5.75 -13.26 -5.95
C PHE A 130 -6.61 -14.14 -5.04
N GLY A 131 -7.37 -15.05 -5.66
CA GLY A 131 -8.07 -16.13 -4.96
C GLY A 131 -7.20 -17.38 -4.74
N ALA A 132 -7.79 -18.41 -4.12
CA ALA A 132 -7.10 -19.63 -3.69
C ALA A 132 -6.40 -20.41 -4.82
N ASP A 133 -6.90 -20.31 -6.05
CA ASP A 133 -6.36 -20.97 -7.24
C ASP A 133 -5.42 -20.07 -8.05
N GLY A 134 -5.10 -18.88 -7.54
CA GLY A 134 -4.33 -17.87 -8.25
C GLY A 134 -5.14 -17.05 -9.26
N ALA A 135 -6.47 -17.20 -9.30
CA ALA A 135 -7.32 -16.34 -10.12
C ALA A 135 -7.20 -14.88 -9.68
N VAL A 136 -7.02 -13.97 -10.64
CA VAL A 136 -6.99 -12.52 -10.40
C VAL A 136 -8.41 -12.04 -10.10
N LEU A 137 -8.63 -11.57 -8.88
CA LEU A 137 -9.90 -11.00 -8.43
C LEU A 137 -9.96 -9.49 -8.68
N SER A 138 -8.81 -8.82 -8.57
CA SER A 138 -8.64 -7.41 -8.92
C SER A 138 -7.21 -7.15 -9.40
N ASP A 139 -7.05 -6.19 -10.30
CA ASP A 139 -5.78 -5.72 -10.86
C ASP A 139 -5.93 -4.25 -11.26
N GLU A 140 -5.41 -3.36 -10.40
CA GLU A 140 -5.63 -1.93 -10.51
C GLU A 140 -4.30 -1.18 -10.47
N THR A 141 -4.13 -0.20 -11.36
CA THR A 141 -2.97 0.70 -11.35
C THR A 141 -3.39 2.09 -10.88
N TRP A 142 -2.71 2.56 -9.84
CA TRP A 142 -2.92 3.83 -9.17
C TRP A 142 -1.67 4.70 -9.26
N TYR A 143 -1.84 6.00 -9.02
CA TYR A 143 -0.74 6.95 -9.10
C TYR A 143 -0.70 7.85 -7.87
N SER A 144 0.49 8.02 -7.31
CA SER A 144 0.73 8.91 -6.17
C SER A 144 1.20 10.29 -6.65
N THR A 145 0.33 11.29 -6.54
CA THR A 145 0.57 12.68 -6.98
C THR A 145 0.83 13.61 -5.81
#